data_AF-A0A7E4UYY2-F1
#
_entry.id   AF-A0A7E4UYY2-F1
#
_cell.length_a   1.000
_cell.length_b   1.000
_cell.length_c   1.000
_cell.angle_alpha   90.00
_cell.angle_beta   90.00
_cell.angle_gamma   90.00
#
_symmetry.space_group_name_H-M   'P 1'
#
loop_
_entity.id
_entity.type
_entity.pdbx_description
1 polymer ?
#
loop_
_entity_poly.entity_id
_entity_poly.type
_entity_poly.pdbx_seq_one_letter_code
_entity_poly.pdbx_strand_id
1 'polypeptide(L)'
;MSLLYTFLVILLIATTVSSFPKCPENMEYAVCPLNEATCEVPKPPKKYMCAKLLVCECKKHFYRHKGKCVRADVCAKAVKGFYQKLDAEDLVWG
;
A
#
# COMPACT_ATOMS: atom_id res chain seq x y z
N MET A 1 30.98 -4.07 -41.88
CA MET A 1 30.09 -3.43 -40.88
C MET A 1 30.95 -2.79 -39.81
N SER A 2 30.70 -1.52 -39.49
CA SER A 2 31.57 -0.70 -38.63
C SER A 2 31.42 -1.06 -37.15
N LEU A 3 32.53 -1.17 -36.41
CA LEU A 3 32.54 -1.41 -34.96
C LEU A 3 31.79 -0.31 -34.18
N LEU A 4 31.77 0.93 -34.71
CA LEU A 4 30.96 2.02 -34.16
C LEU A 4 29.46 1.73 -34.22
N TYR A 5 29.01 1.06 -35.29
CA TYR A 5 27.62 0.70 -35.47
C TYR A 5 27.19 -0.36 -34.44
N THR A 6 28.06 -1.34 -34.16
CA THR A 6 27.77 -2.36 -33.14
C THR A 6 27.72 -1.77 -31.74
N PHE A 7 28.61 -0.82 -31.39
CA PHE A 7 28.57 -0.14 -30.10
C PHE A 7 27.32 0.73 -29.93
N LEU A 8 26.93 1.47 -30.96
CA LEU A 8 25.70 2.28 -30.94
C LEU A 8 24.46 1.41 -30.77
N VAL A 9 24.39 0.26 -31.45
CA VAL A 9 23.29 -0.69 -31.31
C VAL A 9 23.23 -1.26 -29.88
N ILE A 10 24.36 -1.64 -29.28
CA ILE A 10 24.40 -2.18 -27.90
C ILE A 10 23.97 -1.13 -26.87
N LEU A 11 24.40 0.12 -27.02
CA LEU A 11 23.99 1.23 -26.14
C LEU A 11 22.48 1.53 -26.26
N LEU A 12 21.91 1.46 -27.46
CA LEU A 12 20.47 1.63 -27.65
C LEU A 12 19.67 0.53 -26.94
N ILE A 13 20.10 -0.74 -27.03
CA ILE A 13 19.39 -1.87 -26.40
C ILE A 13 19.49 -1.82 -24.87
N ALA A 14 20.62 -1.34 -24.31
CA ALA A 14 20.81 -1.26 -22.86
C ALA A 14 19.90 -0.23 -22.16
N THR A 15 19.32 0.72 -22.89
CA THR A 15 18.46 1.77 -22.30
C THR A 15 17.01 1.34 -22.04
N THR A 16 16.57 0.19 -22.55
CA THR A 16 15.18 -0.27 -22.35
C THR A 16 15.04 -1.11 -21.09
N VAL A 17 15.42 -0.59 -19.93
CA VAL A 17 15.10 -1.21 -18.64
C VAL A 17 13.66 -0.81 -18.29
N SER A 18 12.71 -1.69 -18.62
CA SER A 18 11.32 -1.56 -18.17
C SER A 18 11.26 -1.71 -16.65
N SER A 19 11.09 -0.61 -15.92
CA SER A 19 10.76 -0.67 -14.50
C SER A 19 9.30 -1.11 -14.38
N PHE A 20 9.06 -2.40 -14.16
CA PHE A 20 7.73 -2.84 -13.71
C PHE A 20 7.34 -2.02 -12.48
N PRO A 21 6.09 -1.52 -12.40
CA PRO A 21 5.62 -0.88 -11.18
C PRO A 21 5.88 -1.86 -10.04
N LYS A 22 6.52 -1.41 -8.97
CA LYS A 22 6.68 -2.19 -7.74
C LYS A 22 5.70 -1.62 -6.74
N CYS A 23 5.11 -2.50 -5.94
CA CYS A 23 4.31 -2.03 -4.83
C CYS A 23 5.16 -1.20 -3.86
N PRO A 24 4.59 -0.15 -3.26
CA PRO A 24 5.23 0.62 -2.20
C PRO A 24 5.69 -0.24 -1.03
N GLU A 25 6.46 0.35 -0.12
CA GLU A 25 6.95 -0.32 1.07
C GLU A 25 5.80 -0.95 1.88
N ASN A 26 6.02 -2.17 2.38
CA ASN A 26 5.06 -2.96 3.15
C ASN A 26 3.75 -3.31 2.42
N MET A 27 3.76 -3.23 1.09
CA MET A 27 2.69 -3.72 0.23
C MET A 27 3.15 -4.92 -0.58
N GLU A 28 2.20 -5.72 -1.04
CA GLU A 28 2.40 -6.84 -1.96
C GLU A 28 1.32 -6.85 -3.04
N TYR A 29 1.62 -7.48 -4.17
CA TYR A 29 0.64 -7.65 -5.23
C TYR A 29 -0.41 -8.67 -4.81
N ALA A 30 -1.64 -8.20 -4.63
CA ALA A 30 -2.79 -9.04 -4.40
C ALA A 30 -3.59 -9.14 -5.70
N VAL A 31 -3.79 -10.38 -6.15
CA VAL A 31 -4.89 -10.68 -7.07
C VAL A 31 -6.09 -10.87 -6.18
N CYS A 32 -7.10 -10.02 -6.34
CA CYS A 32 -8.29 -10.05 -5.50
C CYS A 32 -8.03 -9.55 -4.07
N PRO A 33 -7.81 -8.24 -3.87
CA PRO A 33 -7.51 -7.70 -2.54
C PRO A 33 -8.62 -8.06 -1.56
N LEU A 34 -8.27 -8.79 -0.51
CA LEU A 34 -9.20 -9.34 0.46
C LEU A 34 -9.30 -8.37 1.62
N ASN A 35 -10.10 -7.31 1.47
CA ASN A 35 -10.37 -6.29 2.49
C ASN A 35 -9.17 -6.10 3.45
N GLU A 36 -8.15 -5.39 3.03
CA GLU A 36 -6.98 -5.13 3.87
C GLU A 36 -7.36 -4.54 5.24
N ALA A 37 -6.61 -4.94 6.27
CA ALA A 37 -6.78 -4.35 7.60
C ALA A 37 -6.40 -2.87 7.56
N THR A 38 -7.21 -2.02 8.20
CA THR A 38 -6.89 -0.60 8.41
C THR A 38 -6.64 -0.32 9.89
N CYS A 39 -6.07 0.84 10.22
CA CYS A 39 -5.91 1.20 11.63
C CYS A 39 -7.27 1.33 12.35
N GLU A 40 -8.30 1.76 11.62
CA GLU A 40 -9.67 1.92 12.13
C GLU A 40 -10.41 0.58 12.22
N VAL A 41 -10.13 -0.33 11.29
CA VAL A 41 -10.73 -1.67 11.23
C VAL A 41 -9.63 -2.72 11.10
N PRO A 42 -9.03 -3.15 12.23
CA PRO A 42 -7.93 -4.13 12.23
C PRO A 42 -8.34 -5.53 11.76
N LYS A 43 -9.64 -5.84 11.81
CA LYS A 43 -10.22 -7.14 11.45
C LYS A 43 -11.44 -6.93 10.56
N PRO A 44 -11.24 -6.58 9.28
CA PRO A 44 -12.35 -6.38 8.37
C PRO A 44 -13.07 -7.71 8.10
N PRO A 45 -14.40 -7.67 7.86
CA PRO A 45 -15.15 -8.86 7.51
C PRO A 45 -14.62 -9.42 6.19
N LYS A 46 -14.58 -10.74 6.01
CA LYS A 46 -14.21 -11.34 4.72
C LYS A 46 -15.34 -11.05 3.72
N LYS A 47 -15.11 -10.15 2.75
CA LYS A 47 -16.01 -10.01 1.58
C LYS A 47 -15.41 -10.81 0.43
N TYR A 48 -16.26 -11.60 -0.22
CA TYR A 48 -15.89 -12.44 -1.36
C TYR A 48 -16.16 -11.75 -2.71
N MET A 49 -16.59 -10.48 -2.70
CA MET A 49 -16.83 -9.73 -3.93
C MET A 49 -15.52 -9.14 -4.41
N CYS A 50 -15.09 -9.60 -5.56
CA CYS A 50 -13.80 -9.29 -6.10
C CYS A 50 -13.89 -9.02 -7.59
N ALA A 51 -13.59 -7.79 -7.97
CA ALA A 51 -13.22 -7.51 -9.35
C ALA A 51 -11.80 -8.02 -9.53
N LYS A 52 -11.53 -8.78 -10.61
CA LYS A 52 -10.20 -9.28 -10.99
C LYS A 52 -9.24 -8.12 -11.27
N LEU A 53 -8.78 -7.45 -10.22
CA LEU A 53 -7.86 -6.33 -10.27
C LEU A 53 -6.58 -6.75 -9.56
N LEU A 54 -5.46 -6.54 -10.23
CA LEU A 54 -4.13 -6.63 -9.62
C LEU A 54 -3.86 -5.29 -8.95
N VAL A 55 -3.84 -5.27 -7.62
CA VAL A 55 -3.55 -4.06 -6.84
C VAL A 55 -2.49 -4.33 -5.78
N CYS A 56 -1.90 -3.27 -5.27
CA CYS A 56 -1.02 -3.35 -4.10
C CYS A 56 -1.87 -3.31 -2.84
N GLU A 57 -1.75 -4.37 -2.03
CA GLU A 57 -2.41 -4.52 -0.74
C GLU A 57 -1.37 -4.51 0.38
N CYS A 58 -1.74 -4.07 1.59
CA CYS A 58 -0.85 -4.20 2.73
C CYS A 58 -0.48 -5.67 3.00
N LYS A 59 0.81 -5.92 3.23
CA LYS A 59 1.29 -7.23 3.67
C LYS A 59 0.61 -7.65 4.98
N LYS A 60 0.58 -8.96 5.21
CA LYS A 60 0.10 -9.51 6.49
C LYS A 60 0.77 -8.82 7.70
N HIS A 61 -0.04 -8.47 8.70
CA HIS A 61 0.35 -7.74 9.91
C HIS A 61 0.68 -6.25 9.74
N PHE A 62 0.47 -5.70 8.53
CA PHE A 62 0.43 -4.26 8.30
C PHE A 62 -1.01 -3.78 8.14
N TYR A 63 -1.21 -2.51 8.44
CA TYR A 63 -2.50 -1.85 8.46
C TYR A 63 -2.44 -0.63 7.56
N ARG A 64 -3.47 -0.44 6.74
CA ARG A 64 -3.54 0.74 5.88
C ARG A 64 -3.91 1.96 6.70
N HIS A 65 -3.12 3.02 6.54
CA HIS A 65 -3.34 4.32 7.14
C HIS A 65 -2.81 5.41 6.21
N LYS A 66 -3.68 6.35 5.81
CA LYS A 66 -3.31 7.49 4.94
C LYS A 66 -2.53 7.07 3.68
N GLY A 67 -2.97 5.99 3.03
CA GLY A 67 -2.37 5.48 1.80
C GLY A 67 -1.05 4.71 1.98
N LYS A 68 -0.58 4.50 3.21
CA LYS A 68 0.62 3.71 3.53
C LYS A 68 0.27 2.48 4.38
N CYS A 69 1.11 1.46 4.33
CA CYS A 69 0.98 0.28 5.18
C CYS A 69 1.93 0.42 6.36
N VAL A 70 1.36 0.53 7.55
CA VAL A 70 2.09 0.75 8.80
C VAL A 70 1.89 -0.43 9.74
N ARG A 71 2.81 -0.58 10.70
CA ARG A 71 2.69 -1.60 11.73
C ARG A 71 1.65 -1.20 12.79
N ALA A 72 1.18 -2.19 13.56
CA ALA A 72 0.20 -1.99 14.63
C ALA A 72 0.61 -0.93 15.67
N ASP A 73 1.89 -0.84 16.01
CA ASP A 73 2.43 0.15 16.97
C ASP A 73 2.23 1.60 16.49
N VAL A 74 2.27 1.81 15.18
CA VAL A 74 2.00 3.12 14.55
C VAL A 74 0.49 3.42 14.58
N CYS A 75 -0.35 2.41 14.33
CA CYS A 75 -1.81 2.56 14.45
C CYS A 75 -2.24 2.90 15.88
N ALA A 76 -1.66 2.27 16.91
CA ALA A 76 -2.02 2.54 18.30
C ALA A 76 -1.80 4.02 18.69
N LYS A 77 -0.77 4.67 18.10
CA LYS A 77 -0.53 6.11 18.27
C LYS A 77 -1.58 6.95 17.53
N ALA A 78 -2.01 6.52 16.35
CA ALA A 78 -3.07 7.20 15.59
C ALA A 78 -4.43 7.09 16.29
N VAL A 79 -4.78 5.90 16.82
CA VAL A 79 -6.06 5.64 17.49
C VAL A 79 -6.15 6.29 18.87
N LYS A 80 -5.04 6.43 19.61
CA LYS A 80 -5.00 7.27 20.82
C LYS A 80 -5.41 8.72 20.55
N GLY A 81 -5.10 9.24 19.36
CA GLY A 81 -5.58 10.55 18.91
C GLY A 81 -7.03 10.57 18.42
N PHE A 82 -7.62 9.42 18.06
CA PHE A 82 -9.03 9.33 17.66
C PHE A 82 -9.96 9.22 18.88
N TYR A 83 -9.59 8.44 19.90
CA TYR A 83 -10.34 8.45 21.17
C TYR A 83 -10.23 9.82 21.86
N GLN A 84 -9.03 10.43 21.93
CA GLN A 84 -8.90 11.80 22.46
C GLN A 84 -9.68 12.87 21.67
N LYS A 85 -10.08 12.60 20.41
CA LYS A 85 -10.92 13.52 19.64
C LYS A 85 -12.41 13.27 19.86
N LEU A 86 -12.84 12.02 20.05
CA LEU A 86 -14.19 11.69 20.49
C LEU A 86 -14.45 12.18 21.93
N ASP A 87 -13.45 12.07 22.80
CA ASP A 87 -13.56 12.50 24.20
C ASP A 87 -13.57 14.04 24.38
N ALA A 88 -13.18 14.81 23.36
CA ALA A 88 -13.09 16.27 23.42
C ALA A 88 -14.27 17.01 22.79
N GLU A 89 -14.98 16.39 21.83
CA GLU A 89 -16.12 17.02 21.15
C GLU A 89 -17.50 16.55 21.70
N ASP A 90 -17.57 15.46 22.48
CA ASP A 90 -18.82 14.94 23.06
C ASP A 90 -19.05 15.28 24.55
N LEU A 91 -18.23 16.14 25.17
CA LEU A 91 -18.44 16.66 26.55
C LEU A 91 -19.11 18.05 26.61
N VAL A 92 -19.74 18.51 25.52
CA VAL A 92 -20.43 19.82 25.45
C VAL A 92 -21.89 19.69 25.02
N TRP A 93 -22.63 18.72 25.57
CA TRP A 93 -24.09 18.79 25.74
C TRP A 93 -24.37 17.95 26.99
N GLY A 94 -24.57 18.53 28.17
CA GLY A 94 -25.76 19.31 28.51
C GLY A 94 -26.70 18.39 29.30
#